data_AF-A0A2H0ERP8-F1
#
_entry.id   AF-A0A2H0ERP8-F1
#
_cell.length_a   1.000
_cell.length_b   1.000
_cell.length_c   1.000
_cell.angle_alpha   90.00
_cell.angle_beta   90.00
_cell.angle_gamma   90.00
#
_symmetry.space_group_name_H-M   'P 1'
#
loop_
_entity.id
_entity.type
_entity.pdbx_description
1 polymer ?
#
loop_
_entity_poly.entity_id
_entity_poly.type
_entity_poly.pdbx_seq_one_letter_code
_entity_poly.pdbx_strand_id
1 'polypeptide(L)'
;MDNLDIAHFVVRSIVLDDIWIPLAENMLIETFKPLWNVTVEGFGINDPGKGRAQQKRSSWDVLHPGRLYAERLTGGGAHVSLILQRIDRHFTSRNSAKSG
;
A
#
# COMPACT_ATOMS: atom_id res chain seq x y z
N MET A 1 -9.15 -14.60 1.97
CA MET A 1 -8.57 -13.43 2.66
C MET A 1 -7.85 -13.99 3.87
N ASP A 2 -6.62 -14.48 3.70
CA ASP A 2 -6.12 -15.50 4.62
C ASP A 2 -4.83 -15.09 5.36
N ASN A 3 -4.29 -13.89 5.11
CA ASN A 3 -3.03 -13.45 5.71
C ASN A 3 -3.08 -12.09 6.45
N LEU A 4 -4.25 -11.46 6.56
CA LEU A 4 -4.47 -10.26 7.38
C LEU A 4 -5.77 -10.42 8.16
N ASP A 5 -5.69 -10.28 9.48
CA ASP A 5 -6.85 -10.29 10.37
C ASP A 5 -7.26 -8.85 10.69
N ILE A 6 -8.53 -8.53 10.49
CA ILE A 6 -9.10 -7.21 10.78
C ILE A 6 -8.93 -6.82 12.26
N ALA A 7 -8.89 -7.80 13.17
CA ALA A 7 -8.69 -7.56 14.60
C ALA A 7 -7.31 -6.93 14.91
N HIS A 8 -6.35 -7.00 13.99
CA HIS A 8 -5.02 -6.38 14.13
C HIS A 8 -4.95 -4.94 13.60
N PHE A 9 -6.07 -4.36 13.16
CA PHE A 9 -6.11 -3.00 12.60
C PHE A 9 -6.87 -2.03 13.50
N VAL A 10 -6.37 -0.79 13.54
CA VAL A 10 -7.01 0.34 14.21
C VAL A 10 -7.09 1.54 13.26
N VAL A 11 -8.08 2.40 13.47
CA VAL A 11 -8.28 3.60 12.65
C VAL A 11 -8.36 4.85 13.52
N ARG A 12 -7.77 5.94 13.04
CA ARG A 12 -7.94 7.29 13.56
C ARG A 12 -8.32 8.20 12.40
N SER A 13 -9.34 9.03 12.58
CA SER A 13 -9.80 9.99 11.58
C SER A 13 -9.77 11.41 12.12
N ILE A 14 -9.70 12.38 11.21
CA ILE A 14 -9.82 13.82 11.47
C ILE A 14 -10.81 14.39 10.47
N VAL A 15 -11.68 15.29 10.92
CA VAL A 15 -12.64 16.00 10.05
C VAL A 15 -11.99 17.29 9.57
N LEU A 16 -12.00 17.53 8.26
CA LEU A 16 -11.39 18.68 7.60
C LEU A 16 -12.34 19.18 6.51
N ASP A 17 -12.26 20.47 6.18
CA ASP A 17 -12.82 20.96 4.92
C ASP A 17 -12.06 20.36 3.73
N ASP A 18 -12.77 20.11 2.62
CA ASP A 18 -12.22 19.46 1.42
C ASP A 18 -10.94 20.11 0.89
N ILE A 19 -10.81 21.43 1.07
CA ILE A 19 -9.66 22.22 0.65
C ILE A 19 -8.37 21.75 1.36
N TRP A 20 -8.47 21.28 2.61
CA TRP A 20 -7.33 20.90 3.43
C TRP A 20 -6.93 19.43 3.31
N ILE A 21 -7.80 18.58 2.74
CA ILE A 21 -7.55 17.13 2.63
C ILE A 21 -6.21 16.82 1.94
N PRO A 22 -5.88 17.39 0.76
CA PRO A 22 -4.63 17.03 0.07
C PRO A 22 -3.38 17.44 0.85
N LEU A 23 -3.40 18.61 1.50
CA LEU A 23 -2.28 19.09 2.29
C LEU A 23 -2.06 18.19 3.52
N ALA A 24 -3.14 17.89 4.26
CA ALA A 24 -3.07 17.04 5.44
C ALA A 24 -2.59 15.62 5.08
N GLU A 25 -3.11 15.03 4.01
CA GLU A 25 -2.67 13.72 3.53
C GLU A 25 -1.18 13.72 3.19
N ASN A 26 -0.71 14.70 2.41
CA ASN A 26 0.71 14.82 2.06
C ASN A 26 1.59 14.96 3.30
N MET A 27 1.21 15.81 4.26
CA MET A 27 1.95 15.98 5.51
C MET A 27 2.04 14.68 6.31
N LEU A 28 0.96 13.90 6.38
CA LEU A 28 0.95 12.61 7.10
C LEU A 28 1.81 11.58 6.37
N ILE A 29 1.71 11.47 5.05
CA ILE A 29 2.54 10.56 4.26
C ILE A 29 4.01 10.95 4.40
N GLU A 30 4.34 12.23 4.32
CA GLU A 30 5.71 12.72 4.44
C GLU A 30 6.30 12.49 5.83
N THR A 31 5.51 12.75 6.87
CA THR A 31 5.94 12.62 8.27
C THR A 31 6.10 11.15 8.67
N PHE A 32 5.11 10.32 8.36
CA PHE A 32 5.06 8.95 8.85
C PHE A 32 5.61 7.92 7.87
N LYS A 33 5.79 8.28 6.60
CA LYS A 33 6.18 7.39 5.50
C LYS A 33 5.48 6.01 5.63
N PRO A 34 4.14 5.92 5.58
CA PRO A 34 3.45 4.67 5.85
C PRO A 34 3.78 3.59 4.80
N LEU A 35 4.02 2.35 5.24
CA LEU A 35 4.52 1.27 4.38
C LEU A 35 3.68 1.06 3.10
N TRP A 36 2.36 1.06 3.23
CA TRP A 36 1.42 0.82 2.12
C TRP A 36 1.24 2.03 1.19
N ASN A 37 1.68 3.21 1.60
CA ASN A 37 1.67 4.42 0.77
C ASN A 37 2.98 4.58 -0.01
N VAL A 38 4.12 4.19 0.57
CA VAL A 38 5.45 4.51 -0.02
C VAL A 38 6.27 3.31 -0.48
N THR A 39 5.86 2.07 -0.17
CA THR A 39 6.68 0.88 -0.43
C THR A 39 5.88 -0.28 -0.99
N VAL A 40 4.73 -0.59 -0.39
CA VAL A 40 3.80 -1.64 -0.84
C VAL A 40 2.55 -0.97 -1.42
N GLU A 41 2.71 -0.33 -2.57
CA GLU A 41 1.65 0.42 -3.23
C GLU A 41 0.53 -0.50 -3.75
N GLY A 42 -0.69 0.04 -3.78
CA GLY A 42 -1.87 -0.62 -4.36
C GLY A 42 -3.08 -0.76 -3.44
N PHE A 43 -2.90 -0.55 -2.12
CA PHE A 43 -3.99 -0.72 -1.15
C PHE A 43 -5.23 0.13 -1.48
N GLY A 44 -5.06 1.42 -1.80
CA GLY A 44 -6.16 2.33 -2.10
C GLY A 44 -6.71 2.27 -3.52
N ILE A 45 -6.26 1.34 -4.37
CA ILE A 45 -6.72 1.24 -5.76
C ILE A 45 -8.12 0.60 -5.80
N ASN A 46 -9.04 1.25 -6.51
CA ASN A 46 -10.35 0.69 -6.86
C ASN A 46 -10.30 -0.07 -8.19
N ASP A 47 -11.27 -0.96 -8.44
CA ASP A 47 -11.41 -1.67 -9.71
C ASP A 47 -11.43 -0.64 -10.87
N PRO A 48 -10.44 -0.67 -11.79
CA PRO A 48 -10.35 0.30 -12.87
C PRO A 48 -11.41 0.09 -13.97
N GLY A 49 -12.24 -0.94 -13.86
CA GLY A 49 -13.26 -1.28 -14.84
C GLY A 49 -12.72 -2.06 -16.04
N LYS A 50 -13.55 -2.20 -17.07
CA LYS A 50 -13.23 -3.00 -18.27
C LYS A 50 -12.11 -2.35 -19.09
N GLY A 51 -11.23 -3.19 -19.67
CA GLY A 51 -10.21 -2.76 -20.63
C GLY A 51 -8.77 -2.72 -20.12
N ARG A 52 -8.51 -3.11 -18.87
CA ARG A 52 -7.17 -3.08 -18.26
C ARG A 52 -6.61 -4.44 -17.84
N ALA A 53 -7.11 -5.53 -18.42
CA ALA A 53 -6.71 -6.90 -18.05
C ALA A 53 -5.19 -7.15 -18.15
N GLN A 54 -4.49 -6.48 -19.07
CA GLN A 54 -3.04 -6.63 -19.24
C GLN A 54 -2.20 -5.85 -18.21
N GLN A 55 -2.82 -5.09 -17.30
CA GLN A 55 -2.07 -4.38 -16.26
C GLN A 55 -1.40 -5.36 -15.29
N LYS A 56 -0.30 -4.89 -14.69
CA LYS A 56 0.37 -5.63 -13.62
C LYS A 56 -0.45 -5.52 -12.34
N ARG A 57 -0.45 -6.59 -11.54
CA ARG A 57 -0.92 -6.56 -10.16
C ARG A 57 -0.04 -5.62 -9.35
N SER A 58 -0.66 -4.87 -8.44
CA SER A 58 0.06 -4.01 -7.52
C SER A 58 0.91 -4.84 -6.54
N SER A 59 1.88 -4.22 -5.86
CA SER A 59 2.68 -4.95 -4.86
C SER A 59 1.79 -5.42 -3.70
N TRP A 60 0.77 -4.64 -3.36
CA TRP A 60 -0.23 -5.03 -2.36
C TRP A 60 -1.01 -6.28 -2.81
N ASP A 61 -1.52 -6.32 -4.05
CA ASP A 61 -2.29 -7.47 -4.56
C ASP A 61 -1.44 -8.75 -4.72
N VAL A 62 -0.13 -8.60 -4.92
CA VAL A 62 0.80 -9.74 -4.95
C VAL A 62 0.96 -10.36 -3.55
N LEU A 63 1.07 -9.52 -2.50
CA LEU A 63 1.23 -10.00 -1.13
C LEU A 63 -0.10 -10.43 -0.49
N HIS A 64 -1.20 -9.79 -0.86
CA HIS A 64 -2.52 -9.94 -0.24
C HIS A 64 -3.58 -10.31 -1.29
N PRO A 65 -3.59 -11.59 -1.75
CA PRO A 65 -4.58 -12.04 -2.73
C PRO A 65 -6.01 -12.01 -2.14
N GLY A 66 -7.01 -11.91 -3.03
CA GLY A 66 -8.43 -11.93 -2.67
C GLY A 66 -9.29 -10.81 -3.28
N ARG A 67 -8.69 -9.86 -4.02
CA ARG A 67 -9.44 -8.89 -4.83
C ARG A 67 -9.76 -9.50 -6.19
N LEU A 68 -11.05 -9.74 -6.46
CA LEU A 68 -11.51 -10.39 -7.70
C LEU A 68 -11.01 -9.71 -8.98
N TYR A 69 -10.90 -8.38 -9.02
CA TYR A 69 -10.40 -7.68 -10.20
C TYR A 69 -8.89 -7.90 -10.41
N ALA A 70 -8.10 -7.98 -9.33
CA ALA A 70 -6.66 -8.18 -9.39
C ALA A 70 -6.30 -9.60 -9.87
N GLU A 71 -7.12 -10.59 -9.54
CA GLU A 71 -6.98 -11.96 -10.02
C GLU A 71 -7.14 -12.07 -11.54
N ARG A 72 -7.98 -11.22 -12.14
CA ARG A 72 -8.20 -11.16 -13.60
C ARG A 72 -7.06 -10.49 -14.35
N LEU A 73 -6.13 -9.83 -13.66
CA LEU A 73 -4.98 -9.20 -14.29
C LEU A 73 -3.97 -10.23 -14.78
N THR A 74 -3.52 -10.08 -16.01
CA THR A 74 -2.62 -10.98 -16.72
C THR A 74 -1.22 -10.42 -16.93
N GLY A 75 -0.97 -9.14 -16.58
CA GLY A 75 0.34 -8.50 -16.72
C GLY A 75 1.42 -9.03 -15.76
N GLY A 76 1.09 -9.99 -14.90
CA GLY A 76 1.96 -10.49 -13.83
C GLY A 76 2.04 -9.52 -12.65
N GLY A 77 3.11 -9.62 -11.86
CA GLY A 77 3.38 -8.77 -10.71
C GLY A 77 4.86 -8.76 -10.37
N ALA A 78 5.27 -7.91 -9.44
CA ALA A 78 6.63 -7.97 -8.90
C ALA A 78 6.87 -9.31 -8.19
N HIS A 79 8.10 -9.79 -8.18
CA HIS A 79 8.44 -11.02 -7.45
C HIS A 79 8.34 -10.78 -5.94
N VAL A 80 7.74 -11.73 -5.21
CA VAL A 80 7.50 -11.60 -3.75
C VAL A 80 8.78 -11.25 -2.99
N SER A 81 9.91 -11.90 -3.31
CA SER A 81 11.19 -11.62 -2.65
C SER A 81 11.66 -10.18 -2.81
N LEU A 82 11.39 -9.54 -3.95
CA LEU A 82 11.73 -8.13 -4.16
C LEU A 82 10.86 -7.22 -3.32
N ILE A 83 9.57 -7.56 -3.15
CA ILE A 83 8.66 -6.80 -2.30
C ILE A 83 9.11 -6.92 -0.83
N LEU A 84 9.45 -8.12 -0.37
CA LEU A 84 9.96 -8.35 0.98
C LEU A 84 11.26 -7.59 1.24
N GLN A 85 12.23 -7.62 0.32
CA GLN A 85 13.46 -6.82 0.45
C GLN A 85 13.20 -5.31 0.59
N ARG A 86 12.16 -4.80 -0.10
CA ARG A 86 11.76 -3.39 0.04
C ARG A 86 11.16 -3.10 1.41
N ILE A 87 10.37 -4.02 1.96
CA ILE A 87 9.82 -3.93 3.31
C ILE A 87 10.95 -3.92 4.35
N ASP A 88 11.92 -4.83 4.25
CA ASP A 88 13.06 -4.88 5.17
C ASP A 88 13.88 -3.58 5.14
N ARG A 89 14.13 -3.06 3.93
CA ARG A 89 14.82 -1.77 3.76
C ARG A 89 14.05 -0.62 4.40
N HIS A 90 12.72 -0.61 4.24
CA HIS A 90 11.85 0.42 4.80
C HIS A 90 11.95 0.49 6.33
N PHE A 91 11.94 -0.65 7.01
CA PHE A 91 12.06 -0.68 8.46
C PHE A 91 13.49 -0.41 8.95
N THR A 92 14.50 -0.85 8.20
CA THR A 92 15.91 -0.64 8.56
C THR A 92 16.31 0.84 8.48
N SER A 93 15.95 1.54 7.39
CA SER A 93 16.28 2.98 7.24
C SER A 93 15.64 3.84 8.34
N ARG A 94 14.47 3.43 8.83
CA ARG A 94 13.73 4.15 9.87
C ARG A 94 14.27 3.91 11.28
N ASN A 95 14.88 2.76 11.53
CA ASN A 95 15.54 2.48 12.80
C ASN A 95 16.87 3.24 12.92
N SER A 96 17.63 3.38 11.84
CA SER A 96 18.87 4.18 11.84
C SER A 96 18.61 5.68 12.02
N ALA A 97 17.47 6.20 11.57
CA ALA A 97 17.09 7.61 11.72
C ALA A 97 16.64 8.00 13.14
N LYS A 98 16.41 7.04 14.05
CA LYS A 98 16.02 7.30 15.45
C LYS A 98 17.20 7.28 16.44
N SER A 99 18.41 6.98 15.97
CA SER A 99 19.62 6.83 16.80
C SER A 99 20.57 8.04 16.74
N GLY A 100 20.08 9.21 16.30
CA GLY A 100 20.83 10.46 16.18
C GLY A 100 20.15 11.62 16.87
#